data_AF-A0A366K5M4-F1
#
_entry.id   AF-A0A366K5M4-F1
#
_cell.length_a   1.000
_cell.length_b   1.000
_cell.length_c   1.000
_cell.angle_alpha   90.00
_cell.angle_beta   90.00
_cell.angle_gamma   90.00
#
_symmetry.space_group_name_H-M   'P 1'
#
loop_
_entity.id
_entity.type
_entity.pdbx_description
1 polymer ?
#
loop_
_entity_poly.entity_id
_entity_poly.type
_entity_poly.pdbx_seq_one_letter_code
_entity_poly.pdbx_strand_id
1 'polypeptide(L)'
;MSRNKYKEKAMSAVSKLKANLKGKLYEMAEVPSVSVKQLSEFIQQHPDTQITKKELLGNTYTFYRLNANDDFLYMETINERILQLDGSSHGKRFVSYRSYRDSHNLDTPIRIT
;
A
#
# COMPACT_ATOMS: atom_id res chain seq x y z
N MET A 1 37.62 14.07 -8.92
CA MET A 1 36.19 14.33 -9.20
C MET A 1 35.38 13.03 -9.02
N SER A 2 34.75 12.77 -7.85
CA SER A 2 34.08 11.47 -7.59
C SER A 2 32.90 11.53 -6.58
N ARG A 3 32.28 12.71 -6.39
CA ARG A 3 31.09 12.86 -5.51
C ARG A 3 29.75 12.87 -6.25
N ASN A 4 29.75 13.05 -7.58
CA ASN A 4 28.50 13.16 -8.36
C ASN A 4 27.96 11.81 -8.86
N LYS A 5 28.83 10.84 -9.18
CA LYS A 5 28.41 9.55 -9.77
C LYS A 5 27.48 8.75 -8.84
N TYR A 6 27.69 8.82 -7.53
CA TYR A 6 26.84 8.14 -6.54
C TYR A 6 25.50 8.84 -6.35
N LYS A 7 25.47 10.18 -6.41
CA LYS A 7 24.23 10.96 -6.35
C LYS A 7 23.39 10.75 -7.62
N GLU A 8 24.01 10.74 -8.79
CA GLU A 8 23.35 10.45 -10.06
C GLU A 8 22.81 9.01 -10.12
N LYS A 9 23.56 8.03 -9.58
CA LYS A 9 23.09 6.64 -9.49
C LYS A 9 21.93 6.49 -8.50
N ALA A 10 21.97 7.20 -7.36
CA ALA A 10 20.86 7.23 -6.41
C ALA A 10 19.62 7.94 -6.99
N MET A 11 19.79 9.11 -7.61
CA MET A 11 18.71 9.88 -8.26
C MET A 11 18.09 9.11 -9.43
N SER A 12 18.89 8.38 -10.21
CA SER A 12 18.38 7.54 -11.29
C SER A 12 17.66 6.29 -10.77
N ALA A 13 18.12 5.69 -9.67
CA ALA A 13 17.40 4.59 -9.01
C ALA A 13 16.06 5.07 -8.45
N VAL A 14 16.02 6.24 -7.81
CA VAL A 14 14.78 6.88 -7.32
C VAL A 14 13.86 7.23 -8.48
N SER A 15 14.39 7.79 -9.57
CA SER A 15 13.60 8.11 -10.76
C SER A 15 13.06 6.87 -11.46
N LYS A 16 13.84 5.78 -11.52
CA LYS A 16 13.40 4.48 -12.06
C LYS A 16 12.37 3.81 -11.15
N LEU A 17 12.53 3.90 -9.83
CA LEU A 17 11.51 3.45 -8.87
C LEU A 17 10.24 4.27 -9.01
N LYS A 18 10.34 5.60 -9.13
CA LYS A 18 9.20 6.51 -9.33
C LYS A 18 8.51 6.30 -10.68
N ALA A 19 9.27 5.96 -11.73
CA ALA A 19 8.74 5.64 -13.05
C ALA A 19 8.09 4.24 -13.10
N ASN A 20 8.68 3.24 -12.44
CA ASN A 20 8.08 1.91 -12.30
C ASN A 20 6.86 1.92 -11.37
N LEU A 21 6.86 2.74 -10.33
CA LEU A 21 5.71 2.96 -9.46
C LEU A 21 4.63 3.74 -10.20
N LYS A 22 4.95 4.83 -10.92
CA LYS A 22 3.97 5.51 -11.78
C LYS A 22 3.41 4.55 -12.84
N GLY A 23 4.25 3.80 -13.53
CA GLY A 23 3.83 2.80 -14.53
C GLY A 23 2.90 1.76 -13.94
N LYS A 24 3.26 1.16 -12.79
CA LYS A 24 2.38 0.23 -12.08
C LYS A 24 1.14 0.89 -11.49
N LEU A 25 1.20 2.14 -11.03
CA LEU A 25 0.04 2.87 -10.50
C LEU A 25 -0.99 3.18 -11.59
N TYR A 26 -0.52 3.59 -12.77
CA TYR A 26 -1.38 3.84 -13.93
C TYR A 26 -1.85 2.53 -14.58
N GLU A 27 -1.04 1.47 -14.59
CA GLU A 27 -1.51 0.12 -14.99
C GLU A 27 -2.50 -0.45 -13.96
N MET A 28 -2.31 -0.21 -12.66
CA MET A 28 -3.25 -0.62 -11.60
C MET A 28 -4.59 0.14 -11.66
N ALA A 29 -4.64 1.32 -12.28
CA ALA A 29 -5.89 2.02 -12.58
C ALA A 29 -6.69 1.35 -13.71
N GLU A 30 -6.07 0.46 -14.50
CA GLU A 30 -6.73 -0.34 -15.55
C GLU A 30 -6.85 -1.85 -15.19
N VAL A 31 -6.34 -2.31 -14.04
CA VAL A 31 -6.42 -3.71 -13.64
C VAL A 31 -7.79 -4.00 -13.02
N PRO A 32 -8.65 -4.84 -13.64
CA PRO A 32 -10.03 -5.04 -13.20
C PRO A 32 -10.17 -5.88 -11.92
N SER A 33 -9.05 -6.28 -11.30
CA SER A 33 -9.06 -6.96 -10.00
C SER A 33 -7.71 -6.89 -9.27
N VAL A 34 -7.70 -6.36 -8.05
CA VAL A 34 -6.52 -6.34 -7.17
C VAL A 34 -6.85 -7.08 -5.88
N SER A 35 -5.99 -7.97 -5.40
CA SER A 35 -6.22 -8.69 -4.14
C SER A 35 -5.84 -7.84 -2.92
N VAL A 36 -6.37 -8.22 -1.75
CA VAL A 36 -5.99 -7.59 -0.46
C VAL A 36 -4.47 -7.68 -0.24
N LYS A 37 -3.87 -8.81 -0.60
CA LYS A 37 -2.42 -9.02 -0.51
C LYS A 37 -1.64 -8.01 -1.37
N GLN A 38 -2.02 -7.84 -2.63
CA GLN A 38 -1.35 -6.88 -3.52
C GLN A 38 -1.47 -5.44 -3.01
N LEU A 39 -2.64 -5.04 -2.50
CA LEU A 39 -2.81 -3.75 -1.86
C LEU A 39 -1.94 -3.59 -0.62
N SER A 40 -1.79 -4.65 0.19
CA SER A 40 -0.94 -4.62 1.37
C SER A 40 0.53 -4.39 1.04
N GLU A 41 1.04 -5.06 0.00
CA GLU A 41 2.41 -4.89 -0.47
C GLU A 41 2.63 -3.48 -1.02
N PHE A 42 1.67 -2.98 -1.79
CA PHE A 42 1.69 -1.62 -2.32
C PHE A 42 1.75 -0.58 -1.19
N ILE A 43 0.85 -0.65 -0.21
CA ILE A 43 0.81 0.29 0.91
C ILE A 43 2.13 0.27 1.68
N GLN A 44 2.69 -0.91 1.95
CA GLN A 44 3.96 -1.02 2.70
C GLN A 44 5.17 -0.46 1.95
N GLN A 45 5.18 -0.54 0.62
CA GLN A 45 6.30 -0.10 -0.21
C GLN A 45 6.19 1.35 -0.70
N HIS A 46 5.00 1.97 -0.58
CA HIS A 46 4.78 3.32 -1.09
C HIS A 46 5.51 4.37 -0.23
N PRO A 47 6.29 5.29 -0.84
CA PRO A 47 7.14 6.24 -0.12
C PRO A 47 6.35 7.24 0.75
N ASP A 48 5.12 7.56 0.35
CA ASP A 48 4.27 8.51 1.07
C ASP A 48 3.42 7.85 2.16
N THR A 49 3.57 6.54 2.39
CA THR A 49 2.83 5.84 3.44
C THR A 49 3.31 6.28 4.82
N GLN A 50 2.37 6.80 5.60
CA GLN A 50 2.59 7.13 7.01
C GLN A 50 2.41 5.86 7.84
N ILE A 51 3.39 5.56 8.68
CA ILE A 51 3.41 4.35 9.52
C ILE A 51 3.39 4.78 10.98
N THR A 52 2.43 4.26 11.74
CA THR A 52 2.37 4.40 13.20
C THR A 52 2.40 3.02 13.84
N LYS A 53 3.17 2.85 14.92
CA LYS A 53 3.25 1.59 15.67
C LYS A 53 2.75 1.80 17.10
N LYS A 54 2.06 0.81 17.64
CA LYS A 54 1.62 0.77 19.04
C LYS A 54 1.84 -0.61 19.63
N GLU A 55 2.38 -0.65 20.84
CA GLU A 55 2.49 -1.87 21.62
C GLU A 55 1.29 -2.01 22.55
N LEU A 56 0.59 -3.14 22.48
CA LEU A 56 -0.55 -3.44 23.34
C LEU A 56 -0.58 -4.93 23.68
N LEU A 57 -0.57 -5.24 24.99
CA LEU A 57 -0.62 -6.61 25.49
C LEU A 57 0.45 -7.54 24.87
N GLY A 58 1.66 -7.01 24.67
CA GLY A 58 2.77 -7.76 24.06
C GLY A 58 2.67 -7.96 22.55
N ASN A 59 1.73 -7.27 21.87
CA ASN A 59 1.60 -7.30 20.42
C ASN A 59 1.92 -5.94 19.82
N THR A 60 2.62 -5.96 18.68
CA THR A 60 2.87 -4.76 17.89
C THR A 60 1.75 -4.57 16.87
N TYR A 61 0.96 -3.52 17.03
CA TYR A 61 0.01 -3.06 16.04
C TYR A 61 0.69 -2.04 15.13
N THR A 62 0.60 -2.24 13.82
CA THR A 62 1.11 -1.29 12.82
C THR A 62 -0.03 -0.75 11.99
N PHE A 63 -0.10 0.58 11.90
CA PHE A 63 -1.12 1.33 11.19
C PHE A 63 -0.46 2.04 10.02
N TYR A 64 -0.95 1.77 8.82
CA TYR A 64 -0.48 2.37 7.58
C TYR A 64 -1.57 3.28 7.03
N ARG A 65 -1.20 4.50 6.65
CA ARG A 65 -2.09 5.47 6.01
C ARG A 65 -1.41 6.03 4.78
N LEU A 66 -2.06 5.89 3.63
CA LEU A 66 -1.62 6.46 2.37
C LEU A 66 -2.74 7.35 1.84
N ASN A 67 -2.44 8.63 1.69
CA ASN A 67 -3.33 9.61 1.06
C ASN A 67 -2.67 10.07 -0.24
N ALA A 68 -3.39 9.97 -1.35
CA ALA A 68 -2.93 10.45 -2.65
C ALA A 68 -4.09 11.14 -3.36
N ASN A 69 -4.09 12.47 -3.38
CA ASN A 69 -5.20 13.27 -3.93
C ASN A 69 -6.55 12.89 -3.28
N ASP A 70 -7.48 12.35 -4.07
CA ASP A 70 -8.81 11.89 -3.65
C ASP A 70 -8.85 10.42 -3.22
N ASP A 71 -7.70 9.74 -3.24
CA ASP A 71 -7.56 8.34 -2.86
C ASP A 71 -7.03 8.21 -1.43
N PHE A 72 -7.61 7.26 -0.71
CA PHE A 72 -7.23 6.92 0.66
C PHE A 72 -7.12 5.42 0.82
N LEU A 73 -6.01 4.98 1.40
CA LEU A 73 -5.77 3.60 1.82
C LEU A 73 -5.40 3.57 3.30
N TYR A 74 -6.04 2.67 4.02
CA TYR A 74 -5.76 2.34 5.41
C TYR A 74 -5.48 0.85 5.52
N MET A 75 -4.41 0.49 6.24
CA MET A 75 -4.15 -0.89 6.60
C MET A 75 -3.72 -0.99 8.06
N GLU A 76 -4.19 -2.02 8.72
CA GLU A 76 -3.83 -2.36 10.09
C GLU A 76 -3.31 -3.78 10.15
N THR A 77 -2.18 -3.97 10.82
CA THR A 77 -1.60 -5.28 11.08
C THR A 77 -1.37 -5.49 12.57
N ILE A 78 -1.43 -6.75 13.00
CA ILE A 78 -0.84 -7.23 14.24
C ILE A 78 0.34 -8.11 13.88
N ASN A 79 1.53 -7.71 14.31
CA ASN A 79 2.80 -8.28 13.82
C ASN A 79 2.80 -8.24 12.27
N GLU A 80 2.73 -9.39 11.60
CA GLU A 80 2.69 -9.52 10.14
C GLU A 80 1.29 -9.82 9.58
N ARG A 81 0.28 -10.05 10.44
CA ARG A 81 -1.07 -10.42 10.01
C ARG A 81 -1.91 -9.17 9.77
N ILE A 82 -2.47 -9.05 8.57
CA ILE A 82 -3.45 -8.01 8.24
C ILE A 82 -4.73 -8.23 9.05
N LEU A 83 -5.13 -7.21 9.81
CA LEU A 83 -6.40 -7.17 10.53
C LEU A 83 -7.49 -6.51 9.70
N GLN A 84 -7.14 -5.39 9.06
CA GLN A 84 -8.06 -4.54 8.32
C GLN A 84 -7.33 -3.90 7.14
N LEU A 85 -8.03 -3.79 6.00
CA LEU A 85 -7.61 -2.98 4.87
C LEU A 85 -8.85 -2.28 4.29
N ASP A 86 -8.81 -0.95 4.22
CA ASP A 86 -9.85 -0.14 3.59
C ASP A 86 -9.25 0.74 2.52
N GLY A 87 -10.02 0.97 1.46
CA GLY A 87 -9.62 1.82 0.37
C GLY A 87 -10.82 2.54 -0.22
N SER A 88 -10.63 3.82 -0.49
CA SER A 88 -11.62 4.68 -1.14
C SER A 88 -10.97 5.56 -2.18
N SER A 89 -11.70 5.85 -3.25
CA SER A 89 -11.33 6.77 -4.33
C SER A 89 -12.48 7.73 -4.57
N HIS A 90 -12.21 9.03 -4.66
CA HIS A 90 -13.24 10.08 -4.80
C HIS A 90 -14.39 9.94 -3.78
N GLY A 91 -14.04 9.57 -2.54
CA GLY A 91 -14.99 9.35 -1.45
C GLY A 91 -15.82 8.06 -1.55
N LYS A 92 -15.67 7.25 -2.61
CA LYS A 92 -16.33 5.95 -2.77
C LYS A 92 -15.41 4.82 -2.32
N ARG A 93 -15.90 3.98 -1.41
CA ARG A 93 -15.15 2.82 -0.92
C ARG A 93 -15.15 1.70 -1.96
N PHE A 94 -13.95 1.25 -2.36
CA PHE A 94 -13.78 0.14 -3.30
C PHE A 94 -13.28 -1.16 -2.63
N VAL A 95 -12.71 -1.06 -1.42
CA VAL A 95 -12.28 -2.24 -0.65
C VAL A 95 -12.56 -2.05 0.83
N SER A 96 -13.00 -3.12 1.49
CA SER A 96 -13.16 -3.19 2.94
C SER A 96 -12.97 -4.63 3.41
N TYR A 97 -11.74 -4.96 3.78
CA TYR A 97 -11.35 -6.27 4.28
C TYR A 97 -11.28 -6.24 5.81
N ARG A 98 -11.82 -7.28 6.45
CA ARG A 98 -11.70 -7.56 7.88
C ARG A 98 -11.30 -9.00 8.08
N SER A 99 -10.14 -9.26 8.67
CA SER A 99 -9.60 -10.62 8.81
C SER A 99 -10.48 -11.60 9.60
N TYR A 100 -11.32 -11.11 10.51
CA TYR A 100 -12.23 -11.95 11.30
C TYR A 100 -13.49 -12.37 10.51
N ARG A 101 -13.83 -11.64 9.45
CA ARG A 101 -15.02 -11.89 8.61
C ARG A 101 -14.64 -12.47 7.25
N ASP A 102 -13.55 -11.98 6.70
CA ASP A 102 -13.16 -12.11 5.30
C ASP A 102 -11.87 -12.96 5.15
N SER A 103 -11.48 -13.75 6.16
CA SER A 103 -10.21 -14.49 6.21
C SER A 103 -9.89 -15.33 4.97
N HIS A 104 -10.92 -15.88 4.30
CA HIS A 104 -10.79 -16.69 3.08
C HIS A 104 -10.52 -15.85 1.81
N ASN A 105 -10.57 -14.52 1.90
CA ASN A 105 -10.52 -13.60 0.76
C ASN A 105 -9.17 -12.87 0.59
N LEU A 106 -8.12 -13.28 1.30
CA LEU A 106 -6.79 -12.65 1.23
C LEU A 106 -6.21 -12.63 -0.19
N ASP A 107 -6.36 -13.73 -0.91
CA ASP A 107 -5.91 -13.90 -2.29
C ASP A 107 -7.04 -13.70 -3.32
N THR A 108 -8.28 -13.50 -2.87
CA THR A 108 -9.42 -13.30 -3.76
C THR A 108 -9.31 -11.92 -4.43
N PRO A 109 -9.34 -11.85 -5.78
CA PRO A 109 -9.26 -10.59 -6.50
C PRO A 109 -10.49 -9.71 -6.22
N ILE A 110 -10.28 -8.45 -5.84
CA ILE A 110 -11.35 -7.48 -5.58
C ILE A 110 -11.48 -6.57 -6.80
N ARG A 111 -12.69 -6.48 -7.35
CA ARG A 111 -13.01 -5.54 -8.43
C ARG A 111 -13.08 -4.12 -7.88
N ILE A 112 -12.20 -3.26 -8.37
CA ILE A 112 -12.29 -1.82 -8.13
C ILE A 112 -13.30 -1.29 -9.17
N THR A 113 -14.45 -0.78 -8.72
CA THR A 113 -15.52 -0.24 -9.58
C THR A 113 -15.49 1.28 -9.57
#